data_AF-A0A1I6FE11-F1
#
_entry.id   AF-A0A1I6FE11-F1
#
_cell.length_a   1.000
_cell.length_b   1.000
_cell.length_c   1.000
_cell.angle_alpha   90.00
_cell.angle_beta   90.00
_cell.angle_gamma   90.00
#
_symmetry.space_group_name_H-M   'P 1'
#
loop_
_entity.id
_entity.type
_entity.pdbx_description
1 polymer ?
#
loop_
_entity_poly.entity_id
_entity_poly.type
_entity_poly.pdbx_seq_one_letter_code
_entity_poly.pdbx_strand_id
1 'polypeptide(L)'
;MAAPQTGFVRTYAHKKVVILKTGLSIGDEDAVLIAPLISAKPPAATPGVEVKTAYGRYWVLTGQANTVRTADLVTVWWGPERLRPDQMKIVQQEHGKNSK
;
A
#
# COMPACT_ATOMS: atom_id res chain seq x y z
N MET A 1 12.54 -16.09 -2.13
CA MET A 1 12.07 -14.71 -1.84
C MET A 1 10.77 -14.81 -1.06
N ALA A 2 10.59 -14.05 0.02
CA ALA A 2 9.34 -14.07 0.78
C ALA A 2 8.20 -13.53 -0.11
N ALA A 3 7.10 -14.28 -0.20
CA ALA A 3 5.94 -13.86 -0.99
C ALA A 3 5.45 -12.47 -0.51
N PRO A 4 5.08 -11.56 -1.41
CA PRO A 4 4.48 -10.29 -1.02
C PRO A 4 3.21 -10.60 -0.22
N GLN A 5 3.08 -10.00 0.96
CA GLN A 5 1.92 -10.16 1.81
C GLN A 5 1.17 -8.84 1.92
N THR A 6 -0.16 -8.95 1.99
CA THR A 6 -1.05 -7.82 2.25
C THR A 6 -0.62 -7.09 3.54
N GLY A 7 -0.39 -5.79 3.41
CA GLY A 7 -0.03 -4.86 4.48
C GLY A 7 1.46 -4.62 4.61
N PHE A 8 2.29 -5.26 3.79
CA PHE A 8 3.70 -4.95 3.73
C PHE A 8 3.94 -3.59 3.08
N VAL A 9 4.89 -2.85 3.65
CA VAL A 9 5.39 -1.61 3.06
C VAL A 9 6.59 -1.95 2.18
N ARG A 10 6.59 -1.42 0.95
CA ARG A 10 7.65 -1.57 -0.03
C ARG A 10 7.97 -0.23 -0.67
N THR A 11 9.06 -0.19 -1.42
CA THR A 11 9.41 0.97 -2.24
C THR A 11 9.11 0.66 -3.70
N TYR A 12 8.39 1.54 -4.38
CA TYR A 12 8.12 1.47 -5.80
C TYR A 12 8.41 2.84 -6.42
N ALA A 13 9.25 2.89 -7.45
CA ALA A 13 9.65 4.14 -8.13
C ALA A 13 10.05 5.27 -7.14
N HIS A 14 10.92 4.96 -6.17
CA HIS A 14 11.36 5.86 -5.08
C HIS A 14 10.27 6.33 -4.10
N LYS A 15 9.03 5.88 -4.27
CA LYS A 15 7.92 6.17 -3.37
C LYS A 15 7.66 5.00 -2.44
N LYS A 16 7.11 5.30 -1.27
CA LYS A 16 6.71 4.29 -0.29
C LYS A 16 5.29 3.86 -0.58
N VAL A 17 5.05 2.56 -0.58
CA VAL A 17 3.79 1.98 -1.00
C VAL A 17 3.42 0.82 -0.09
N VAL A 18 2.13 0.63 0.14
CA VAL A 18 1.58 -0.48 0.91
C VAL A 18 0.92 -1.45 -0.05
N ILE A 19 1.19 -2.74 0.11
CA ILE A 19 0.54 -3.80 -0.66
C ILE A 19 -0.89 -3.99 -0.13
N LEU A 20 -1.89 -3.56 -0.89
CA LEU A 20 -3.32 -3.69 -0.57
C LEU A 20 -3.88 -5.08 -0.89
N LYS A 21 -3.41 -5.69 -1.98
CA LYS A 21 -3.91 -6.99 -2.45
C LYS A 21 -2.79 -7.75 -3.15
N THR A 22 -2.77 -9.06 -2.94
CA THR A 22 -1.82 -10.00 -3.53
C THR A 22 -2.56 -11.03 -4.36
N GLY A 23 -1.82 -11.85 -5.12
CA GLY A 23 -2.42 -12.86 -6.01
C GLY A 23 -3.09 -12.24 -7.24
N LEU A 24 -2.56 -11.10 -7.70
CA LEU A 24 -2.89 -10.56 -9.02
C LEU A 24 -1.82 -11.00 -10.00
N SER A 25 -2.13 -10.93 -11.29
CA SER A 25 -1.18 -11.26 -12.34
C SER A 25 -1.28 -10.22 -13.45
N ILE A 26 -0.15 -9.81 -14.01
CA ILE A 26 -0.06 -8.96 -15.19
C ILE A 26 0.64 -9.78 -16.27
N GLY A 27 -0.14 -10.32 -17.21
CA GLY A 27 0.36 -11.34 -18.14
C GLY A 27 0.71 -12.62 -17.38
N ASP A 28 1.93 -13.13 -17.59
CA ASP A 28 2.48 -14.32 -16.92
C ASP A 28 3.26 -14.00 -15.63
N GLU A 29 3.28 -12.74 -15.19
CA GLU A 29 4.02 -12.31 -14.01
C GLU A 29 3.13 -12.02 -12.79
N ASP A 30 3.61 -12.38 -11.60
CA ASP A 30 2.98 -12.04 -10.32
C ASP A 30 2.91 -10.53 -10.12
N ALA A 31 1.71 -10.06 -9.79
CA ALA A 31 1.41 -8.66 -9.55
C ALA A 31 0.74 -8.45 -8.19
N VAL A 32 0.82 -7.22 -7.72
CA VAL A 32 0.19 -6.80 -6.47
C VAL A 32 -0.43 -5.43 -6.63
N LEU A 33 -1.54 -5.22 -5.94
CA LEU A 33 -2.15 -3.91 -5.82
C LEU A 33 -1.44 -3.15 -4.71
N ILE A 34 -0.89 -2.01 -5.04
CA ILE A 34 -0.19 -1.13 -4.10
C ILE A 34 -0.92 0.20 -3.98
N ALA A 35 -0.80 0.85 -2.83
CA ALA A 35 -1.22 2.23 -2.63
C ALA A 35 -0.08 3.08 -2.08
N PRO A 36 0.09 4.33 -2.55
CA PRO A 36 1.07 5.24 -2.00
C PRO A 36 0.89 5.47 -0.51
N LEU A 37 2.01 5.44 0.22
CA LEU A 37 2.10 5.77 1.63
C LEU A 37 2.87 7.08 1.75
N ILE A 38 2.23 8.10 2.29
CA ILE A 38 2.84 9.41 2.52
C ILE A 38 2.79 9.75 4.01
N SER A 39 3.76 10.50 4.52
CA SER A 39 3.74 11.01 5.90
C SER A 39 2.92 12.30 6.04
N ALA A 40 2.77 13.05 4.95
CA ALA A 40 1.97 14.26 4.91
C ALA A 40 0.48 13.94 4.76
N LYS A 41 -0.39 14.79 5.32
CA LYS A 41 -1.84 14.68 5.11
C LYS A 41 -2.15 14.97 3.64
N PRO A 42 -2.85 14.07 2.92
CA PRO A 42 -3.25 14.32 1.54
C PRO A 42 -4.26 15.47 1.44
N PRO A 43 -4.42 16.06 0.24
CA PRO A 43 -5.50 17.01 -0.02
C PRO A 43 -6.85 16.37 0.27
N ALA A 44 -7.83 17.14 0.73
CA ALA A 44 -9.18 16.64 1.04
C ALA A 44 -9.87 15.92 -0.14
N ALA A 45 -9.46 16.23 -1.37
CA ALA A 45 -9.95 15.60 -2.59
C ALA A 45 -9.34 14.22 -2.87
N THR A 46 -8.28 13.81 -2.16
CA THR A 46 -7.63 12.51 -2.37
C THR A 46 -8.10 11.51 -1.32
N PRO A 47 -8.78 10.42 -1.72
CA PRO A 47 -9.20 9.37 -0.79
C PRO A 47 -7.96 8.75 -0.16
N GLY A 48 -7.87 8.84 1.16
CA GLY A 48 -6.75 8.30 1.91
C GLY A 48 -7.10 7.98 3.36
N VAL A 49 -6.45 6.96 3.89
CA VAL A 49 -6.68 6.46 5.24
C VAL A 49 -5.49 6.82 6.11
N GLU A 50 -5.74 7.50 7.23
CA GLU A 50 -4.71 7.73 8.23
C GLU A 50 -4.39 6.40 8.92
N VAL A 51 -3.11 6.04 8.92
CA VAL A 51 -2.58 4.87 9.62
C VAL A 51 -1.52 5.31 10.64
N LYS A 52 -1.74 4.94 11.89
CA LYS A 52 -0.79 5.21 12.97
C LYS A 52 0.13 4.01 13.14
N THR A 53 1.43 4.26 12.99
CA THR A 53 2.49 3.26 13.16
C THR A 53 3.41 3.65 14.32
N ALA A 54 4.29 2.73 14.74
CA ALA A 54 5.31 3.04 15.75
C ALA A 54 6.29 4.15 15.32
N TYR A 55 6.44 4.35 14.01
CA TYR A 55 7.34 5.35 13.41
C TYR A 55 6.67 6.72 13.18
N GLY A 56 5.35 6.81 13.39
CA GLY A 56 4.59 8.04 13.18
C GLY A 56 3.24 7.81 12.52
N ARG A 57 2.60 8.92 12.14
CA ARG A 57 1.35 8.93 11.36
C ARG A 57 1.68 8.97 9.88
N TYR A 58 1.02 8.10 9.13
CA TYR A 58 1.10 8.04 7.68
C TYR A 58 -0.30 8.00 7.08
N TRP A 59 -0.40 8.25 5.79
CA TRP A 59 -1.62 8.23 5.01
C TRP A 59 -1.46 7.29 3.84
N VAL A 60 -2.36 6.31 3.74
CA VAL A 60 -2.44 5.39 2.61
C VAL A 60 -3.42 5.94 1.60
N LEU A 61 -2.96 6.32 0.41
CA LEU A 61 -3.79 6.90 -0.65
C LEU A 61 -4.53 5.81 -1.41
N THR A 62 -5.66 5.37 -0.88
CA THR A 62 -6.50 4.30 -1.45
C THR A 62 -7.08 4.68 -2.81
N GLY A 63 -7.28 5.97 -3.08
CA GLY A 63 -7.71 6.48 -4.39
C GLY A 63 -6.62 6.51 -5.46
N GLN A 64 -5.35 6.31 -5.10
CA GLN A 64 -4.22 6.22 -6.03
C GLN A 64 -3.62 4.80 -6.06
N ALA A 65 -4.44 3.80 -5.75
CA ALA A 65 -4.00 2.41 -5.81
C ALA A 65 -3.68 2.01 -7.26
N ASN A 66 -2.55 1.34 -7.45
CA ASN A 66 -2.10 0.88 -8.76
C ASN A 66 -1.65 -0.57 -8.67
N THR A 67 -1.92 -1.35 -9.71
CA THR A 67 -1.40 -2.71 -9.84
C THR A 67 -0.02 -2.64 -10.47
N VAL A 68 0.98 -3.21 -9.81
CA VAL A 68 2.36 -3.27 -10.31
C VAL A 68 2.87 -4.69 -10.24
N ARG A 69 3.90 -4.99 -11.04
CA ARG A 69 4.55 -6.30 -10.97
C ARG A 69 5.32 -6.39 -9.66
N THR A 70 5.33 -7.58 -9.07
CA THR A 70 6.02 -7.83 -7.80
C THR A 70 7.52 -7.62 -7.94
N ALA A 71 8.08 -7.88 -9.13
CA ALA A 71 9.49 -7.70 -9.43
C ALA A 71 9.94 -6.22 -9.35
N ASP A 72 9.05 -5.26 -9.61
CA ASP A 72 9.36 -3.83 -9.50
C ASP A 72 9.39 -3.31 -8.05
N LEU A 73 8.99 -4.14 -7.08
CA LEU A 73 8.98 -3.76 -5.67
C LEU A 73 10.33 -3.98 -5.01
N VAL A 74 10.86 -2.89 -4.44
CA VAL A 74 12.14 -2.89 -3.75
C VAL A 74 11.92 -2.93 -2.24
N THR A 75 12.67 -3.80 -1.55
CA THR A 75 12.56 -4.02 -0.08
C THR A 75 13.37 -3.00 0.74
N VAL A 76 14.09 -2.06 0.10
CA VAL A 76 14.94 -1.08 0.78
C VAL A 76 14.08 -0.04 1.51
N TRP A 77 13.73 -0.31 2.77
CA TRP A 77 12.98 0.56 3.66
C TRP A 77 13.31 0.27 5.13
N TRP A 78 13.64 1.33 5.87
CA TRP A 78 13.98 1.30 7.29
C TRP A 78 12.80 1.70 8.21
N GLY A 79 11.59 1.80 7.68
CA GLY A 79 10.39 2.17 8.45
C GLY A 79 9.53 0.94 8.82
N PRO A 80 8.22 1.11 9.06
CA PRO A 80 7.37 -0.01 9.42
C PRO A 80 7.36 -1.02 8.27
N GLU A 81 7.81 -2.26 8.53
CA GLU A 81 7.77 -3.34 7.54
C GLU A 81 6.33 -3.71 7.16
N ARG A 82 5.38 -3.53 8.09
CA ARG A 82 3.99 -3.93 7.93
C ARG A 82 3.04 -2.99 8.67
N LEU A 83 1.88 -2.73 8.06
CA LEU A 83 0.73 -2.14 8.75
C LEU A 83 0.08 -3.16 9.68
N ARG A 84 -0.54 -2.66 10.76
CA ARG A 84 -1.34 -3.50 11.65
C ARG A 84 -2.55 -4.06 10.90
N PRO A 85 -2.97 -5.30 11.19
CA PRO A 85 -4.10 -5.94 10.50
C PRO A 85 -5.40 -5.12 10.60
N ASP A 86 -5.67 -4.47 11.75
CA ASP A 86 -6.84 -3.60 11.91
C ASP A 86 -6.82 -2.39 10.97
N GLN A 87 -5.65 -1.76 10.84
CA GLN A 87 -5.45 -0.63 9.91
C GLN A 87 -5.62 -1.10 8.47
N MET A 88 -5.11 -2.28 8.15
CA MET A 88 -5.23 -2.89 6.85
C MET A 88 -6.69 -3.14 6.44
N LYS A 89 -7.53 -3.56 7.40
CA LYS A 89 -8.96 -3.78 7.18
C LYS A 89 -9.68 -2.47 6.84
N ILE A 90 -9.35 -1.38 7.53
CA ILE A 90 -9.91 -0.04 7.24
C ILE A 90 -9.48 0.42 5.84
N VAL A 91 -8.19 0.29 5.51
CA VAL A 91 -7.66 0.64 4.19
C VAL A 91 -8.36 -0.14 3.07
N GLN A 92 -8.58 -1.44 3.25
CA GLN A 92 -9.30 -2.27 2.27
C GLN A 92 -10.78 -1.89 2.16
N GLN A 93 -11.45 -1.58 3.27
CA GLN A 93 -12.83 -1.12 3.26
C GLN A 93 -12.99 0.21 2.53
N GLU A 94 -12.10 1.17 2.78
CA GLU A 94 -12.13 2.48 2.13
C GLU A 94 -11.79 2.38 0.64
N HIS A 95 -10.84 1.52 0.25
CA HIS A 95 -10.59 1.23 -1.16
C HIS A 95 -11.80 0.57 -1.84
N GLY A 96 -12.46 -0.39 -1.20
CA GLY A 96 -13.66 -1.04 -1.73
C GLY A 96 -14.86 -0.11 -1.88
N LYS A 97 -15.02 0.87 -0.99
CA LYS A 97 -16.06 1.91 -1.11
C LYS A 97 -15.80 2.87 -2.27
N ASN A 98 -14.53 3.16 -2.55
CA ASN A 98 -14.13 4.12 -3.57
C ASN A 98 -13.97 3.49 -4.97
N SER A 99 -14.31 2.20 -5.12
CA SER A 99 -14.24 1.45 -6.38
C SER A 99 -15.62 1.20 -7.00
N LYS A 100 -16.66 1.93 -6.58
CA LYS A 100 -18.04 1.79 -7.08
C LYS A 100 -18.48 3.00 -7.90
#